data_AF-A0A670JU46-F1
#
_entry.id   AF-A0A670JU46-F1
#
_cell.length_a   1.000
_cell.length_b   1.000
_cell.length_c   1.000
_cell.angle_alpha   90.00
_cell.angle_beta   90.00
_cell.angle_gamma   90.00
#
_symmetry.space_group_name_H-M   'P 1'
#
loop_
_entity.id
_entity.type
_entity.pdbx_description
1 polymer ?
#
loop_
_entity_poly.entity_id
_entity_poly.type
_entity_poly.pdbx_seq_one_letter_code
_entity_poly.pdbx_strand_id
1 'polypeptide(L)' 'MLELLQYEHFRKELVNAQCAKFIDEQQILHWQHYSRKRMRLQQALAEQQQQQQQQNSTSVK' A
#
# COMPACT_ATOMS: atom_id res chain seq x y z
N MET A 1 8.61 -9.67 4.26
CA MET A 1 7.99 -10.72 5.10
C MET A 1 8.34 -12.11 4.61
N LEU A 2 8.03 -12.48 3.36
CA LEU A 2 8.33 -13.81 2.81
C LEU A 2 9.82 -14.17 2.83
N GLU A 3 10.72 -13.22 2.58
CA GLU A 3 12.18 -13.45 2.64
C GLU A 3 12.66 -13.84 4.05
N LEU A 4 11.98 -13.39 5.11
CA LEU A 4 12.35 -13.71 6.48
C LEU A 4 12.09 -15.19 6.80
N LEU A 5 11.19 -15.86 6.07
CA LEU A 5 10.92 -17.28 6.24
C LEU A 5 12.11 -18.17 5.87
N GLN A 6 13.14 -17.63 5.20
CA GLN A 6 14.36 -18.37 4.90
C GLN A 6 15.18 -18.65 6.16
N TYR A 7 15.06 -17.81 7.20
CA TYR A 7 15.77 -17.96 8.46
C TYR A 7 15.06 -18.91 9.43
N GLU A 8 15.76 -19.92 9.94
CA GLU A 8 15.19 -20.92 10.85
C GLU A 8 14.66 -20.30 12.14
N HIS A 9 15.41 -19.38 12.74
CA HIS A 9 15.00 -18.69 13.96
C HIS A 9 13.67 -17.95 13.75
N PHE A 10 13.51 -17.29 12.61
CA PHE A 10 12.27 -16.59 12.29
C PHE A 10 11.09 -17.56 12.15
N ARG A 11 11.29 -18.75 11.56
CA ARG A 11 10.25 -19.79 11.48
C ARG A 11 9.86 -20.33 12.86
N LYS A 12 10.83 -20.46 13.78
CA LYS A 12 10.58 -20.90 15.17
C LYS A 12 9.79 -19.85 15.96
N GLU A 13 10.09 -18.57 15.78
CA GLU A 13 9.28 -17.52 16.40
C GLU A 13 7.86 -17.47 15.80
N LEU A 14 7.68 -17.87 14.54
CA LEU A 14 6.37 -17.89 13.89
C LEU A 14 5.41 -18.94 14.49
N VAL A 15 5.92 -20.01 15.12
CA VAL A 15 5.07 -21.00 15.83
C VAL A 15 4.65 -20.51 17.22
N ASN A 16 5.18 -19.39 17.71
CA ASN A 16 4.65 -18.72 18.89
C ASN A 16 3.36 -17.96 18.53
N ALA A 17 2.25 -18.31 19.17
CA ALA A 17 0.94 -17.73 18.89
C ALA A 17 0.87 -16.20 19.06
N GLN A 18 1.64 -15.63 20.00
CA GLN A 18 1.69 -14.18 20.20
C GLN A 18 2.43 -13.49 19.06
N CYS A 19 3.55 -14.06 18.62
CA CYS A 19 4.32 -13.57 17.49
C CYS A 19 3.54 -13.69 16.18
N ALA A 20 2.86 -14.80 15.96
CA ALA A 20 2.00 -15.01 14.79
C ALA A 20 0.86 -13.99 14.73
N LYS A 21 0.17 -13.75 15.86
CA LYS A 21 -0.88 -12.73 15.96
C LYS A 21 -0.34 -11.32 15.70
N PHE A 22 0.79 -10.96 16.30
CA PHE A 22 1.41 -9.66 16.08
C PHE A 22 1.78 -9.46 14.61
N ILE A 23 2.38 -10.47 13.98
CA ILE A 23 2.71 -10.45 12.55
C ILE A 23 1.45 -10.21 11.71
N ASP A 24 0.37 -10.95 11.97
CA ASP A 24 -0.88 -10.80 11.21
C ASP A 24 -1.48 -9.39 11.36
N GLU A 25 -1.53 -8.87 12.59
CA GLU A 25 -1.97 -7.49 12.87
C GLU A 25 -1.13 -6.45 12.12
N GLN A 26 0.20 -6.58 12.16
CA GLN A 26 1.09 -5.68 11.42
C GLN A 26 0.86 -5.77 9.91
N GLN A 27 0.67 -6.98 9.37
CA GLN A 27 0.43 -7.18 7.94
C GLN A 27 -0.87 -6.51 7.48
N ILE A 28 -1.94 -6.61 8.28
CA ILE A 28 -3.21 -5.92 8.01
C ILE A 28 -3.01 -4.40 8.03
N LEU A 29 -2.31 -3.86 9.02
CA LEU A 29 -2.03 -2.41 9.11
C LEU A 29 -1.24 -1.90 7.89
N HIS A 30 -0.20 -2.64 7.48
CA HIS A 30 0.58 -2.32 6.30
C HIS A 30 -0.27 -2.35 5.02
N TRP A 31 -1.10 -3.38 4.85
CA TRP A 31 -2.00 -3.48 3.70
C TRP A 31 -3.00 -2.32 3.64
N GLN A 32 -3.60 -1.97 4.78
CA GLN A 32 -4.50 -0.83 4.86
C GLN A 32 -3.80 0.50 4.52
N HIS A 33 -2.60 0.72 5.08
CA HIS A 33 -1.81 1.91 4.79
C HIS A 33 -1.49 2.01 3.30
N TYR A 34 -0.98 0.93 2.71
CA TYR A 34 -0.66 0.86 1.29
C TYR A 34 -1.89 1.12 0.41
N SER A 35 -3.03 0.50 0.74
CA SER A 35 -4.28 0.67 -0.01
C SER A 35 -4.77 2.11 0.01
N ARG A 36 -4.75 2.76 1.18
CA ARG A 36 -5.09 4.19 1.32
C ARG A 36 -4.12 5.08 0.53
N LYS A 37 -2.82 4.82 0.61
CA LYS A 37 -1.80 5.56 -0.14
C LYS A 37 -2.05 5.46 -1.65
N ARG A 38 -2.33 4.25 -2.15
CA ARG A 38 -2.61 4.00 -3.56
C ARG A 38 -3.85 4.76 -4.05
N MET A 39 -4.93 4.76 -3.27
CA MET A 39 -6.16 5.50 -3.60
C MET A 39 -5.90 7.00 -3.74
N ARG A 40 -5.15 7.61 -2.81
CA ARG A 40 -4.79 9.03 -2.88
C ARG A 40 -3.96 9.36 -4.13
N LEU A 41 -3.01 8.49 -4.49
CA LEU A 41 -2.21 8.66 -5.70
C LEU A 41 -3.07 8.59 -6.97
N GLN A 42 -3.99 7.62 -7.04
CA GLN A 42 -4.92 7.51 -8.17
C GLN A 42 -5.83 8.73 -8.29
N GLN A 43 -6.32 9.25 -7.17
CA GLN A 43 -7.12 10.47 -7.16
C GLN A 43 -6.32 11.69 -7.64
N ALA A 44 -5.09 11.88 -7.14
CA ALA A 44 -4.23 12.98 -7.58
C ALA A 44 -3.91 12.92 -9.09
N LEU A 45 -3.70 11.71 -9.63
CA LEU A 45 -3.51 11.49 -11.07
C LEU A 45 -4.76 11.86 -11.88
N ALA A 46 -5.96 11.47 -11.40
CA ALA A 46 -7.22 11.81 -12.05
C ALA A 46 -7.48 13.33 -12.04
N GLU A 47 -7.19 14.00 -10.92
CA GLU A 47 -7.30 15.46 -10.79
C GLU A 47 -6.35 16.20 -11.75
N GLN A 48 -5.10 15.72 -11.91
CA GLN A 48 -4.16 16.27 -12.90
C GLN A 48 -4.64 16.09 -14.33
N GLN A 49 -5.21 14.93 -14.68
CA GLN A 49 -5.75 14.70 -16.02
C GLN A 49 -6.92 15.63 -16.33
N GLN A 50 -7.82 15.87 -15.36
CA GLN A 50 -8.93 16.81 -15.54
C GLN A 50 -8.43 18.25 -15.76
N GLN A 51 -7.41 18.69 -15.02
CA GLN A 51 -6.83 20.03 -15.21
C GLN A 51 -6.16 20.21 -16.58
N GLN A 52 -5.45 19.20 -17.09
CA GLN A 52 -4.87 19.24 -18.44
C GLN A 52 -5.95 19.30 -19.53
N GLN A 53 -7.05 18.56 -19.39
CA GLN A 53 -8.15 18.61 -20.35
C GLN A 53 -8.85 19.97 -20.37
N GLN A 54 -8.97 20.63 -19.20
CA GLN A 54 -9.54 21.98 -19.12
C GLN A 54 -8.64 23.04 -19.74
N GLN A 55 -7.32 22.97 -19.53
CA GLN A 55 -6.36 23.87 -20.19
C GLN A 55 -6.32 23.70 -21.72
N ASN A 56 -6.37 22.46 -22.23
CA ASN A 56 -6.43 22.23 -23.67
C ASN A 56 -7.74 22.74 -24.31
N SER A 57 -8.85 22.74 -23.56
CA SER A 57 -10.14 23.19 -24.08
C SER A 57 -10.28 24.72 -24.11
N THR A 58 -9.54 25.45 -23.28
CA THR A 58 -9.52 26.93 -23.27
C THR A 58 -8.50 27.52 -24.23
N SER A 59 -7.46 26.79 -24.62
CA SER A 59 -6.44 27.28 -25.58
C SER A 59 -6.87 27.17 -27.05
N VAL A 60 -7.96 26.47 -27.36
CA VAL A 60 -8.49 26.28 -28.74
C VAL A 60 -9.67 27.23 -29.04
N LYS A 61 -9.98 28.15 -28.13
CA LYS A 61 -10.93 29.26 -28.35
C LYS A 61 -10.17 30.57 -28.46
#